data_AF-A0A938KJI6-F1
#
_entry.id   AF-A0A938KJI6-F1
#
_cell.length_a   1.000
_cell.length_b   1.000
_cell.length_c   1.000
_cell.angle_alpha   90.00
_cell.angle_beta   90.00
_cell.angle_gamma   90.00
#
_symmetry.space_group_name_H-M   'P 1'
#
loop_
_entity.id
_entity.type
_entity.pdbx_description
1 polymer ?
#
loop_
_entity_poly.entity_id
_entity_poly.type
_entity_poly.pdbx_seq_one_letter_code
_entity_poly.pdbx_strand_id
1 'polypeptide(L)'
;MKAFATAIYVALLVCSAAGADLPQLFAKSEVGLADAELKVQRTVKGADGSLIVTAAAVAGKETVSFQVVIPAQWRSSVAKEVPIRLSTGTITLRSVGKDTEAFVRALATAYRQKIDRFEFTEVTLTAISLMGDPGRVVLVQRE
;
A
#
# COMPACT_ATOMS: atom_id res chain seq x y z
N MET A 1 -14.82 25.74 6.44
CA MET A 1 -14.84 24.27 6.24
C MET A 1 -13.53 23.70 6.80
N LYS A 2 -13.58 22.86 7.83
CA LYS A 2 -12.39 22.19 8.38
C LYS A 2 -12.21 20.87 7.62
N ALA A 3 -11.14 20.75 6.83
CA ALA A 3 -10.75 19.49 6.23
C ALA A 3 -10.28 18.56 7.36
N PHE A 4 -11.03 17.49 7.65
CA PHE A 4 -10.57 16.42 8.51
C PHE A 4 -9.56 15.61 7.73
N ALA A 5 -8.27 15.86 7.97
CA ALA A 5 -7.19 15.01 7.49
C ALA A 5 -7.19 13.73 8.34
N THR A 6 -8.02 12.76 7.97
CA THR A 6 -7.93 11.40 8.50
C THR A 6 -6.66 10.79 7.93
N ALA A 7 -5.62 10.64 8.75
CA ALA A 7 -4.40 9.97 8.37
C ALA A 7 -4.71 8.47 8.20
N ILE A 8 -4.79 8.00 6.95
CA ILE A 8 -4.90 6.58 6.64
C ILE A 8 -3.48 6.00 6.75
N TYR A 9 -3.23 5.24 7.80
CA TYR A 9 -2.01 4.44 7.93
C TYR A 9 -2.21 3.12 7.19
N VAL A 10 -1.56 2.97 6.04
CA VAL A 10 -1.53 1.70 5.31
C VAL A 10 -0.22 0.99 5.64
N ALA A 11 -0.28 -0.02 6.52
CA ALA A 11 0.83 -0.92 6.76
C ALA A 11 0.86 -2.00 5.66
N LEU A 12 1.67 -1.80 4.62
CA LEU A 12 1.91 -2.81 3.59
C LEU A 12 2.90 -3.84 4.12
N LEU A 13 2.39 -4.91 4.71
CA LEU A 13 3.21 -6.08 5.04
C LEU A 13 3.30 -6.99 3.80
N VAL A 14 4.42 -6.92 3.07
CA VAL A 14 4.66 -7.81 1.93
C VAL A 14 5.09 -9.17 2.44
N CYS A 15 4.13 -10.06 2.70
CA CYS A 15 4.41 -11.46 2.99
C CYS A 15 4.29 -12.28 1.69
N SER A 16 5.42 -12.80 1.19
CA SER A 16 5.41 -13.72 0.04
C SER A 16 4.98 -15.11 0.50
N ALA A 17 3.68 -15.31 0.70
CA ALA A 17 3.12 -16.64 0.91
C ALA A 17 2.90 -17.31 -0.46
N ALA A 18 3.60 -18.41 -0.70
CA ALA A 18 3.44 -19.27 -1.87
C ALA A 18 2.13 -20.07 -1.75
N GLY A 19 1.00 -19.43 -2.06
CA GLY A 19 -0.30 -20.05 -2.27
C GLY A 19 -0.99 -19.36 -3.46
N ALA A 20 -1.70 -20.10 -4.30
CA ALA A 20 -2.36 -19.52 -5.48
C ALA A 20 -3.45 -18.49 -5.10
N ASP A 21 -3.97 -18.57 -3.88
CA ASP A 21 -5.09 -17.78 -3.43
C ASP A 21 -4.69 -16.38 -2.94
N LEU A 22 -5.56 -15.43 -3.24
CA LEU A 22 -5.46 -14.06 -2.77
C LEU A 22 -5.96 -13.98 -1.31
N PRO A 23 -5.31 -13.17 -0.45
CA PRO A 23 -5.77 -12.98 0.92
C PRO A 23 -7.11 -12.23 0.96
N GLN A 24 -7.89 -12.45 2.02
CA GLN A 24 -9.04 -11.61 2.32
C GLN A 24 -8.56 -10.23 2.76
N LEU A 25 -9.06 -9.18 2.13
CA LEU A 25 -8.57 -7.81 2.32
C LEU A 25 -8.55 -7.39 3.79
N PHE A 26 -9.60 -7.69 4.55
CA PHE A 26 -9.68 -7.41 5.98
C PHE A 26 -9.78 -8.72 6.75
N ALA A 27 -8.63 -9.32 7.06
CA ALA A 27 -8.58 -10.56 7.85
C ALA A 27 -8.85 -10.31 9.34
N LYS A 28 -8.56 -9.10 9.84
CA LYS A 28 -8.82 -8.66 11.21
C LYS A 28 -9.35 -7.23 11.18
N SER A 29 -10.37 -6.97 12.00
CA SER A 29 -10.86 -5.63 12.25
C SER A 29 -10.96 -5.43 13.74
N GLU A 30 -10.39 -4.33 14.23
CA GLU A 30 -10.57 -3.85 15.60
C GLU A 30 -11.50 -2.63 15.56
N VAL A 31 -12.08 -2.24 16.70
CA VAL A 31 -13.09 -1.17 16.74
C VAL A 31 -12.49 0.14 16.20
N GLY A 32 -12.90 0.51 14.98
CA GLY A 32 -12.47 1.73 14.29
C GLY A 32 -11.21 1.62 13.43
N LEU A 33 -10.58 0.45 13.36
CA LEU A 33 -9.37 0.19 12.56
C LEU A 33 -9.55 -1.05 11.70
N ALA A 34 -9.25 -0.91 10.40
CA ALA A 34 -9.29 -2.02 9.46
C ALA A 34 -7.89 -2.27 8.90
N ASP A 35 -7.33 -3.44 9.22
CA ASP A 35 -6.04 -3.88 8.70
C ASP A 35 -6.23 -4.49 7.32
N ALA A 36 -5.65 -3.84 6.32
CA ALA A 36 -5.69 -4.31 4.94
C ALA A 36 -4.50 -5.22 4.63
N GLU A 37 -4.77 -6.48 4.30
CA GLU A 37 -3.76 -7.43 3.85
C GLU A 37 -3.84 -7.60 2.32
N LEU A 38 -2.71 -7.37 1.63
CA LEU A 38 -2.60 -7.55 0.19
C LEU A 38 -1.38 -8.36 -0.17
N LYS A 39 -1.53 -9.20 -1.20
CA LYS A 39 -0.45 -10.00 -1.75
C LYS A 39 0.15 -9.34 -2.98
N VAL A 40 1.48 -9.25 -3.02
CA VAL A 40 2.20 -8.80 -4.21
C VAL A 40 2.02 -9.83 -5.33
N GLN A 41 1.43 -9.36 -6.43
CA GLN A 41 1.18 -10.16 -7.64
C GLN A 41 2.32 -10.03 -8.63
N ARG A 42 2.82 -8.81 -8.79
CA ARG A 42 3.85 -8.50 -9.78
C ARG A 42 4.71 -7.38 -9.27
N THR A 43 5.99 -7.45 -9.61
CA THR A 43 6.87 -6.31 -9.45
C THR A 43 7.64 -6.06 -10.73
N VAL A 44 7.78 -4.78 -11.08
CA VAL A 44 8.51 -4.31 -12.26
C VAL A 44 9.44 -3.19 -11.83
N LYS A 45 10.67 -3.20 -12.35
CA LYS A 45 11.60 -2.08 -12.17
C LYS A 45 11.39 -1.08 -13.29
N GLY A 46 11.14 0.19 -12.94
CA GLY A 46 11.05 1.30 -13.87
C GLY A 46 12.41 1.69 -14.44
N ALA A 47 12.41 2.40 -15.58
CA ALA A 47 13.63 2.91 -16.22
C ALA A 47 14.37 3.94 -15.34
N ASP A 48 13.63 4.66 -14.50
CA ASP A 48 14.13 5.60 -13.49
C ASP A 48 14.64 4.90 -12.21
N GLY A 49 14.65 3.57 -12.20
CA GLY A 49 15.04 2.76 -11.05
C GLY A 49 13.95 2.59 -10.00
N SER A 50 12.75 3.15 -10.19
CA SER A 50 11.61 2.93 -9.31
C SER A 50 11.19 1.46 -9.28
N LEU A 51 10.52 1.05 -8.20
CA LEU A 51 9.92 -0.26 -8.07
C LEU A 51 8.40 -0.12 -8.16
N ILE A 52 7.79 -0.72 -9.17
CA ILE A 52 6.34 -0.74 -9.38
C ILE A 52 5.82 -2.09 -8.88
N VAL A 53 5.07 -2.06 -7.78
CA VAL A 53 4.51 -3.24 -7.13
C VAL A 53 3.01 -3.27 -7.38
N THR A 54 2.49 -4.30 -8.06
CA THR A 54 1.06 -4.59 -8.14
C THR A 54 0.68 -5.48 -6.98
N ALA A 55 -0.23 -5.02 -6.12
CA ALA A 55 -0.74 -5.77 -4.97
C ALA A 55 -2.24 -6.04 -5.15
N ALA A 56 -2.69 -7.23 -4.76
CA ALA A 56 -4.08 -7.64 -4.88
C ALA A 56 -4.57 -8.44 -3.66
N ALA A 57 -5.89 -8.42 -3.46
CA ALA A 57 -6.61 -9.16 -2.41
C ALA A 57 -8.05 -9.45 -2.87
N VAL A 58 -8.84 -10.12 -2.03
CA VAL A 58 -10.28 -10.31 -2.23
C VAL A 58 -11.07 -9.50 -1.19
N ALA A 59 -12.07 -8.74 -1.62
CA ALA A 59 -13.04 -8.07 -0.75
C ALA A 59 -14.43 -8.70 -0.97
N GLY A 60 -14.80 -9.67 -0.14
CA GLY A 60 -16.03 -10.45 -0.34
C GLY A 60 -15.95 -11.33 -1.59
N LYS A 61 -16.61 -10.93 -2.67
CA LYS A 61 -16.59 -11.64 -3.97
C LYS A 61 -15.81 -10.88 -5.06
N GLU A 62 -15.37 -9.66 -4.76
CA GLU A 62 -14.63 -8.82 -5.71
C GLU A 62 -13.12 -8.96 -5.48
N THR A 63 -12.37 -9.07 -6.57
CA THR A 63 -10.91 -8.86 -6.53
C THR A 63 -10.63 -7.36 -6.42
N VAL A 64 -9.66 -7.00 -5.58
CA VAL A 64 -9.21 -5.63 -5.41
C VAL A 64 -7.71 -5.55 -5.74
N SER A 65 -7.27 -4.45 -6.32
CA SER A 65 -5.89 -4.29 -6.77
C SER A 65 -5.50 -2.83 -6.93
N PHE A 66 -4.23 -2.52 -6.69
CA PHE A 66 -3.61 -1.24 -7.03
C PHE A 66 -2.11 -1.41 -7.24
N GLN A 67 -1.49 -0.39 -7.84
CA GLN A 67 -0.04 -0.31 -7.97
C GLN A 67 0.54 0.66 -6.96
N VAL A 68 1.69 0.30 -6.40
CA VAL A 68 2.54 1.18 -5.59
C VAL A 68 3.83 1.42 -6.35
N VAL A 69 4.14 2.68 -6.61
CA VAL A 69 5.41 3.12 -7.17
C VAL A 69 6.28 3.60 -6.02
N ILE A 70 7.37 2.88 -5.80
CA ILE A 70 8.36 3.15 -4.78
C ILE A 70 9.57 3.79 -5.49
N PRO A 71 9.95 5.03 -5.15
CA PRO A 71 11.10 5.67 -5.80
C PRO A 71 12.41 4.99 -5.39
N ALA A 72 13.42 5.09 -6.25
CA ALA A 72 14.76 4.60 -5.97
C ALA A 72 15.46 5.37 -4.82
N GLN A 73 15.04 6.62 -4.59
CA GLN A 73 15.69 7.52 -3.64
C GLN A 73 14.82 7.74 -2.41
N TRP A 74 15.43 7.52 -1.25
CA TRP A 74 14.83 7.72 0.07
C TRP A 74 15.75 8.58 0.93
N ARG A 75 15.16 9.45 1.74
CA ARG A 75 15.91 10.24 2.73
C ARG A 75 16.06 9.42 4.00
N SER A 76 17.30 9.13 4.39
CA SER A 76 17.60 8.48 5.66
C SER A 76 17.76 9.52 6.77
N SER A 77 17.18 9.25 7.93
CA SER A 77 17.40 10.00 9.16
C SER A 77 17.47 9.05 10.35
N VAL A 78 18.06 9.50 11.45
CA VAL A 78 18.03 8.78 12.73
C VAL A 78 17.14 9.59 13.66
N ALA A 79 16.15 8.94 14.27
CA ALA A 79 15.29 9.62 15.23
C ALA A 79 16.12 10.10 16.43
N LYS A 80 15.87 11.32 16.90
CA LYS A 80 16.70 11.95 17.96
C LYS A 80 16.64 11.20 19.30
N GLU A 81 15.52 10.54 19.58
CA GLU A 81 15.23 9.92 20.88
C GLU A 81 15.42 8.40 20.89
N VAL A 82 15.44 7.77 19.72
CA VAL A 82 15.58 6.32 19.58
C VAL A 82 16.54 6.03 18.43
N PRO A 83 17.55 5.15 18.57
CA PRO A 83 18.53 4.85 17.52
C PRO A 83 17.94 4.00 16.39
N ILE A 84 16.71 4.31 15.95
CA ILE A 84 16.04 3.71 14.81
C ILE A 84 16.34 4.57 13.59
N ARG A 85 16.85 3.92 12.54
CA ARG A 85 17.00 4.54 11.23
C ARG A 85 15.63 4.58 10.55
N LEU A 86 15.22 5.77 10.17
CA LEU A 86 14.00 6.02 9.41
C LEU A 86 14.37 6.33 7.96
N SER A 87 13.68 5.69 7.02
CA SER A 87 13.75 6.04 5.61
C SER A 87 12.44 6.71 5.22
N THR A 88 12.48 7.97 4.79
CA THR A 88 11.29 8.74 4.36
C THR A 88 11.36 9.04 2.87
N GLY A 89 10.23 8.88 2.19
CA GLY A 89 10.11 9.12 0.76
C GLY A 89 8.68 9.48 0.38
N THR A 90 8.43 9.70 -0.91
CA THR A 90 7.04 9.78 -1.41
C THR A 90 6.79 8.61 -2.34
N ILE A 91 5.69 7.91 -2.11
CA ILE A 91 5.23 6.81 -2.94
C ILE A 91 4.03 7.28 -3.76
N THR A 92 3.81 6.67 -4.91
CA THR A 92 2.62 6.93 -5.72
C THR A 92 1.75 5.68 -5.75
N LEU A 93 0.50 5.80 -5.32
CA LEU A 93 -0.52 4.80 -5.60
C LEU A 93 -1.07 5.07 -7.00
N ARG A 94 -1.08 4.06 -7.87
CA ARG A 94 -1.69 4.15 -9.20
C ARG A 94 -2.90 3.22 -9.28
N SER A 95 -3.94 3.72 -9.91
CA SER A 95 -5.12 2.92 -10.21
C SER A 95 -4.85 1.92 -11.32
N VAL A 96 -5.43 0.73 -11.18
CA VAL A 96 -5.52 -0.29 -12.23
C VAL A 96 -6.95 -0.40 -12.77
N GLY A 97 -7.76 0.63 -12.56
CA GLY A 97 -9.16 0.69 -12.99
C GLY A 97 -10.13 0.16 -11.95
N LYS A 98 -11.06 -0.69 -12.37
CA LYS A 98 -12.21 -1.14 -11.55
C LYS A 98 -11.80 -1.82 -10.24
N ASP A 99 -10.69 -2.58 -10.25
CA ASP A 99 -10.21 -3.28 -9.05
C ASP A 99 -9.72 -2.29 -7.98
N THR A 100 -9.21 -1.12 -8.37
CA THR A 100 -8.82 -0.06 -7.44
C THR A 100 -10.04 0.67 -6.89
N GLU A 101 -11.07 0.88 -7.71
CA GLU A 101 -12.34 1.43 -7.23
C GLU A 101 -13.00 0.48 -6.21
N ALA A 102 -12.95 -0.83 -6.47
CA ALA A 102 -13.41 -1.85 -5.53
C ALA A 102 -12.62 -1.82 -4.22
N PHE A 103 -11.29 -1.67 -4.28
CA PHE A 103 -10.45 -1.46 -3.09
C PHE A 103 -10.93 -0.27 -2.25
N VAL A 104 -11.19 0.87 -2.89
CA VAL A 104 -11.58 2.10 -2.19
C VAL A 104 -12.98 1.98 -1.60
N ARG A 105 -13.93 1.36 -2.31
CA ARG A 105 -15.26 1.05 -1.77
C ARG A 105 -15.18 0.13 -0.56
N ALA A 106 -14.29 -0.87 -0.60
CA ALA A 106 -14.07 -1.79 0.51
C ALA A 106 -13.52 -1.04 1.74
N LEU A 107 -12.53 -0.15 1.55
CA LEU A 107 -12.03 0.73 2.61
C LEU A 107 -13.13 1.65 3.16
N ALA A 108 -13.89 2.31 2.29
CA ALA A 108 -14.98 3.19 2.70
C ALA A 108 -15.99 2.47 3.58
N THR A 109 -16.36 1.26 3.19
CA THR A 109 -17.28 0.39 3.95
C THR A 109 -16.69 0.04 5.31
N ALA A 110 -15.42 -0.38 5.35
CA ALA A 110 -14.74 -0.75 6.59
C ALA A 110 -14.66 0.44 7.58
N TYR A 111 -14.42 1.64 7.07
CA TYR A 111 -14.33 2.88 7.86
C TYR A 111 -15.67 3.63 7.99
N ARG A 112 -16.79 3.04 7.53
CA ARG A 112 -18.14 3.63 7.52
C ARG A 112 -18.18 5.04 6.90
N GLN A 113 -17.33 5.28 5.91
CA GLN A 113 -17.28 6.53 5.16
C GLN A 113 -18.25 6.47 3.99
N LYS A 114 -18.97 7.56 3.74
CA LYS A 114 -19.74 7.73 2.50
C LYS A 114 -18.82 8.23 1.42
N ILE A 115 -18.79 7.53 0.28
CA ILE A 115 -18.07 7.96 -0.92
C ILE A 115 -19.09 8.03 -2.05
N ASP A 116 -19.32 9.23 -2.57
CA ASP A 116 -20.30 9.46 -3.64
C ASP A 116 -19.75 9.08 -5.02
N ARG A 117 -18.47 9.38 -5.26
CA ARG A 117 -17.74 8.97 -6.45
C ARG A 117 -16.25 9.00 -6.16
N PHE A 118 -15.53 7.99 -6.61
CA PHE A 118 -14.08 7.96 -6.46
C PHE A 118 -13.44 7.42 -7.72
N GLU A 119 -12.83 8.34 -8.46
CA GLU A 119 -11.99 8.07 -9.61
C GLU A 119 -10.67 8.78 -9.36
N PHE A 120 -9.58 8.02 -9.30
CA PHE A 120 -8.24 8.59 -9.32
C PHE A 120 -7.37 7.79 -10.28
N THR A 121 -6.45 8.49 -10.94
CA THR A 121 -5.40 7.83 -11.72
C THR A 121 -4.19 7.58 -10.84
N GLU A 122 -3.76 8.59 -10.10
CA GLU A 122 -2.60 8.52 -9.20
C GLU A 122 -2.80 9.37 -7.95
N VAL A 123 -2.25 8.92 -6.81
CA VAL A 123 -2.18 9.69 -5.56
C VAL A 123 -0.78 9.54 -4.99
N THR A 124 -0.16 10.66 -4.62
CA THR A 124 1.16 10.67 -3.98
C THR A 124 1.01 10.78 -2.46
N LEU A 125 1.71 9.92 -1.74
CA LEU A 125 1.68 9.84 -0.28
C LEU A 125 3.10 9.96 0.28
N THR A 126 3.22 10.55 1.46
CA THR A 126 4.47 10.45 2.23
C THR A 126 4.51 9.09 2.90
N ALA A 127 5.61 8.38 2.72
CA ALA A 127 5.82 7.06 3.31
C ALA A 127 7.07 7.08 4.21
N ILE A 128 7.00 6.28 5.27
CA ILE A 128 8.10 6.08 6.22
C ILE A 128 8.33 4.58 6.34
N SER A 129 9.55 4.14 6.12
CA SER A 129 10.00 2.82 6.49
C SER A 129 10.72 2.86 7.83
N LEU A 130 10.29 1.98 8.73
CA LEU A 130 10.89 1.76 10.04
C LEU A 130 12.05 0.75 9.99
N MET A 131 12.24 0.08 8.84
CA MET A 131 13.28 -0.93 8.67
C MET A 131 13.80 -0.96 7.22
N GLY A 132 15.12 -0.81 7.06
CA GLY A 132 15.78 -0.87 5.76
C GLY A 132 15.54 0.36 4.87
N ASP A 133 16.05 0.27 3.64
CA ASP A 133 15.90 1.27 2.58
C ASP A 133 14.96 0.69 1.51
N PRO A 134 13.71 1.20 1.38
CA PRO A 134 12.75 0.69 0.39
C PRO A 134 13.24 0.80 -1.04
N GLY A 135 14.13 1.75 -1.35
CA GLY A 135 14.75 1.88 -2.67
C GLY A 135 15.74 0.75 -3.01
N ARG A 136 16.12 -0.06 -2.02
CA ARG A 136 17.06 -1.19 -2.15
C ARG A 136 16.42 -2.55 -1.95
N VAL A 137 15.09 -2.65 -1.96
CA VAL A 137 14.41 -3.95 -1.84
C VAL A 137 14.80 -4.80 -3.05
N VAL A 138 15.65 -5.79 -2.81
CA VAL A 138 16.01 -6.82 -3.79
C VAL A 138 14.98 -7.93 -3.65
N LEU A 139 14.17 -8.13 -4.68
CA LEU A 139 13.25 -9.26 -4.71
C LEU A 139 14.05 -10.55 -4.90
N VAL A 140 14.05 -11.39 -3.88
CA VAL A 140 14.48 -12.78 -4.04
C VAL A 140 13.36 -13.50 -4.79
N GLN A 141 13.50 -13.64 -6.10
CA GLN A 141 12.69 -14.60 -6.84
C GLN A 141 13.15 -15.98 -6.38
N ARG A 142 12.33 -16.64 -5.55
CA ARG A 142 12.48 -18.08 -5.34
C ARG A 142 11.73 -18.73 -6.50
N GLU A 143 12.52 -19.30 -7.42
CA GLU A 143 12.04 -20.22 -8.46
C GLU A 143 11.38 -21.46 -7.83
#